data_AF-A0A2H8TXT0-F1
#
_entry.id   AF-A0A2H8TXT0-F1
#
_cell.length_a   1.000
_cell.length_b   1.000
_cell.length_c   1.000
_cell.angle_alpha   90.00
_cell.angle_beta   90.00
_cell.angle_gamma   90.00
#
_symmetry.space_group_name_H-M   'P 1'
#
loop_
_entity.id
_entity.type
_entity.pdbx_description
1 polymer ?
#
loop_
_entity_poly.entity_id
_entity_poly.type
_entity_poly.pdbx_seq_one_letter_code
_entity_poly.pdbx_strand_id
1 'polypeptide(L)'
;MVMIFTLVSAAQEWMNNYSDSEKQRKIDDDDKRREKEMEAELKRFEGTKVTVESFLRWKFNFEEDMGVLKKRNEEEKNKKLTGRELFMTDKSLNESDLKFLEEGDSVKVDESLFEEIDDLDIGDDGSSDES
;
A
#
# COMPACT_ATOMS: atom_id res chain seq x y z
N MET A 1 -9.20 67.80 -53.84
CA MET A 1 -9.09 66.54 -54.61
C MET A 1 -8.38 65.52 -53.72
N VAL A 2 -9.14 64.71 -52.95
CA VAL A 2 -8.62 63.84 -51.87
C VAL A 2 -9.28 62.43 -51.90
N MET A 3 -10.27 62.24 -52.77
CA MET A 3 -11.17 61.06 -52.78
C MET A 3 -10.47 59.77 -53.22
N ILE A 4 -9.49 59.87 -54.13
CA ILE A 4 -8.81 58.68 -54.67
C ILE A 4 -7.81 58.12 -53.65
N PHE A 5 -7.06 58.98 -52.98
CA PHE A 5 -6.11 58.56 -51.95
C PHE A 5 -6.84 57.90 -50.76
N THR A 6 -7.94 58.49 -50.30
CA THR A 6 -8.76 57.90 -49.22
C THR A 6 -9.34 56.54 -49.60
N LEU A 7 -9.79 56.35 -50.83
CA LEU A 7 -10.25 55.04 -51.32
C LEU A 7 -9.12 54.01 -51.37
N VAL A 8 -7.93 54.40 -51.84
CA VAL A 8 -6.76 53.49 -51.90
C VAL A 8 -6.30 53.12 -50.50
N SER A 9 -6.20 54.08 -49.57
CA SER A 9 -5.84 53.80 -48.18
C SER A 9 -6.86 52.91 -47.48
N ALA A 10 -8.16 53.14 -47.69
CA ALA A 10 -9.21 52.27 -47.13
C ALA A 10 -9.15 50.85 -47.69
N ALA A 11 -8.85 50.69 -48.98
CA ALA A 11 -8.66 49.37 -49.59
C ALA A 11 -7.40 48.65 -49.07
N GLN A 12 -6.29 49.38 -48.90
CA GLN A 12 -5.06 48.85 -48.31
C GLN A 12 -5.26 48.42 -46.85
N GLU A 13 -5.92 49.26 -46.06
CA GLU A 13 -6.24 48.96 -44.66
C GLU A 13 -7.17 47.75 -44.54
N TRP A 14 -8.20 47.65 -45.39
CA TRP A 14 -9.09 46.50 -45.42
C TRP A 14 -8.34 45.20 -45.78
N MET A 15 -7.46 45.25 -46.79
CA MET A 15 -6.66 44.09 -47.20
C MET A 15 -5.69 43.64 -46.10
N ASN A 16 -5.05 44.59 -45.41
CA ASN A 16 -4.17 44.30 -44.28
C ASN A 16 -4.96 43.69 -43.11
N ASN A 17 -6.07 44.31 -42.71
CA ASN A 17 -6.93 43.81 -41.64
C ASN A 17 -7.47 42.40 -41.94
N TYR A 18 -7.88 42.14 -43.18
CA TYR A 18 -8.31 40.81 -43.58
C TYR A 18 -7.18 39.79 -43.45
N SER A 19 -6.00 40.11 -43.97
CA SER A 19 -4.82 39.25 -43.91
C SER A 19 -4.36 38.98 -42.48
N ASP A 20 -4.42 39.99 -41.61
CA ASP A 20 -4.03 39.88 -40.21
C ASP A 20 -5.08 39.11 -39.41
N SER A 21 -6.37 39.27 -39.72
CA SER A 21 -7.44 38.48 -39.09
C SER A 21 -7.31 36.98 -39.38
N GLU A 22 -6.89 36.60 -40.59
CA GLU A 22 -6.65 35.20 -40.96
C GLU A 22 -5.41 34.63 -40.23
N LYS A 23 -4.33 35.41 -40.11
CA LYS A 23 -3.15 35.00 -39.33
C LYS A 23 -3.48 34.86 -37.85
N GLN A 24 -4.24 35.80 -37.29
CA GLN A 24 -4.62 35.76 -35.88
C GLN A 24 -5.47 34.52 -35.57
N ARG A 25 -6.41 34.15 -36.44
CA ARG A 25 -7.17 32.89 -36.31
C ARG A 25 -6.26 31.67 -36.24
N LYS A 26 -5.21 31.61 -37.06
CA LYS A 26 -4.24 30.50 -37.04
C LYS A 26 -3.42 30.48 -35.75
N ILE A 27 -3.00 31.64 -35.26
CA ILE A 27 -2.25 31.76 -34.00
C ILE A 27 -3.14 31.36 -32.82
N ASP A 28 -4.38 31.87 -32.76
CA ASP A 28 -5.33 31.55 -31.69
C ASP A 28 -5.69 30.06 -31.64
N ASP A 29 -5.82 29.41 -32.81
CA ASP A 29 -6.05 27.96 -32.89
C ASP A 29 -4.83 27.15 -32.42
N ASP A 30 -3.61 27.60 -32.73
CA ASP A 30 -2.38 26.96 -32.25
C ASP A 30 -2.19 27.14 -30.73
N ASP A 31 -2.46 28.34 -30.21
CA ASP A 31 -2.42 28.65 -28.79
C ASP A 31 -3.44 27.82 -28.01
N LYS A 32 -4.68 27.70 -28.49
CA LYS A 32 -5.70 26.83 -27.87
C LYS A 32 -5.31 25.36 -27.88
N ARG A 33 -4.61 24.89 -28.92
CA ARG A 33 -4.10 23.51 -28.95
C ARG A 33 -3.02 23.34 -27.89
N ARG A 34 -2.07 24.27 -27.81
CA ARG A 34 -0.99 24.24 -26.82
C ARG A 34 -1.51 24.32 -25.39
N GLU A 35 -2.51 25.15 -25.12
CA GLU A 35 -3.14 25.27 -23.80
C GLU A 35 -3.81 23.96 -23.37
N LYS A 36 -4.55 23.29 -24.26
CA LYS A 36 -5.14 21.97 -23.99
C LYS A 36 -4.09 20.90 -23.69
N GLU A 37 -2.96 20.93 -24.38
CA GLU A 37 -1.83 20.03 -24.13
C GLU A 37 -1.19 20.29 -22.76
N MET A 38 -0.98 21.57 -22.40
CA MET A 38 -0.48 21.96 -21.08
C MET A 38 -1.45 21.61 -19.95
N GLU A 39 -2.75 21.78 -20.14
CA GLU A 39 -3.77 21.36 -19.17
C GLU A 39 -3.80 19.83 -18.98
N ALA A 40 -3.62 19.06 -20.05
CA ALA A 40 -3.53 17.61 -19.99
C ALA A 40 -2.25 17.15 -19.26
N GLU A 41 -1.15 17.87 -19.45
CA GLU A 41 0.11 17.59 -18.77
C GLU A 41 0.06 17.97 -17.27
N LEU A 42 -0.56 19.10 -16.93
CA LEU A 42 -0.85 19.49 -15.54
C LEU A 42 -1.71 18.46 -14.82
N LYS A 43 -2.78 17.96 -15.46
CA LYS A 43 -3.61 16.87 -14.91
C LYS A 43 -2.84 15.57 -14.73
N ARG A 44 -1.78 15.35 -15.50
CA ARG A 44 -0.90 14.19 -15.36
C ARG A 44 0.16 14.38 -14.28
N PHE A 45 0.55 15.63 -14.02
CA PHE A 45 1.49 16.02 -12.97
C PHE A 45 0.85 16.19 -11.59
N GLU A 46 -0.46 16.39 -11.52
CA GLU A 46 -1.23 16.21 -10.30
C GLU A 46 -1.27 14.71 -9.96
N GLY A 47 -0.20 14.21 -9.36
CA GLY A 47 -0.21 12.91 -8.71
C GLY A 47 -1.38 12.81 -7.74
N THR A 48 -1.93 11.61 -7.55
CA THR A 48 -3.02 11.39 -6.60
C THR A 48 -2.56 11.83 -5.22
N LYS A 49 -3.13 12.93 -4.70
CA LYS A 49 -2.89 13.36 -3.31
C LYS A 49 -3.23 12.17 -2.41
N VAL A 50 -2.23 11.68 -1.69
CA VAL A 50 -2.40 10.56 -0.77
C VAL A 50 -3.19 11.06 0.43
N THR A 51 -4.51 10.94 0.37
CA THR A 51 -5.42 11.08 1.49
C THR A 51 -5.53 9.74 2.23
N VAL A 52 -6.01 9.76 3.47
CA VAL A 52 -6.21 8.54 4.27
C VAL A 52 -7.07 7.52 3.52
N GLU A 53 -8.14 7.96 2.84
CA GLU A 53 -8.99 7.08 2.05
C GLU A 53 -8.25 6.47 0.86
N SER A 54 -7.51 7.27 0.09
CA SER A 54 -6.73 6.77 -1.05
C SER A 54 -5.63 5.79 -0.62
N PHE A 55 -5.02 6.03 0.53
CA PHE A 55 -4.00 5.15 1.09
C PHE A 55 -4.60 3.82 1.54
N LEU A 56 -5.78 3.83 2.19
CA LEU A 56 -6.47 2.61 2.59
C LEU A 56 -6.89 1.76 1.39
N ARG A 57 -7.39 2.38 0.31
CA ARG A 57 -7.70 1.68 -0.95
C ARG A 57 -6.44 1.06 -1.56
N TRP A 58 -5.35 1.83 -1.62
CA TRP A 58 -4.07 1.30 -2.11
C TRP A 58 -3.56 0.14 -1.23
N LYS A 59 -3.61 0.29 0.09
CA LYS A 59 -3.18 -0.73 1.05
C LYS A 59 -3.98 -2.01 0.89
N PHE A 60 -5.30 -1.90 0.72
CA PHE A 60 -6.17 -3.06 0.49
C PHE A 60 -5.75 -3.84 -0.76
N ASN A 61 -5.62 -3.16 -1.90
CA ASN A 61 -5.20 -3.79 -3.15
C ASN A 61 -3.77 -4.36 -3.03
N PHE A 62 -2.87 -3.66 -2.35
CA PHE A 62 -1.50 -4.13 -2.12
C PHE A 62 -1.47 -5.41 -1.27
N GLU A 63 -2.26 -5.47 -0.19
CA GLU A 63 -2.35 -6.65 0.67
C GLU A 63 -3.00 -7.85 -0.05
N GLU A 64 -3.94 -7.59 -0.96
CA GLU A 64 -4.54 -8.58 -1.85
C GLU A 64 -3.51 -9.12 -2.86
N ASP A 65 -2.80 -8.24 -3.57
CA ASP A 65 -1.80 -8.58 -4.60
C ASP A 65 -0.57 -9.29 -4.00
N MET A 66 -0.09 -8.85 -2.84
CA MET A 66 1.00 -9.53 -2.12
C MET A 66 0.59 -10.89 -1.53
N GLY A 67 -0.70 -11.26 -1.61
CA GLY A 67 -1.20 -12.52 -1.07
C GLY A 67 -0.98 -12.67 0.44
N VAL A 68 -0.66 -11.59 1.15
CA VAL A 68 -0.33 -11.60 2.60
C VAL A 68 -1.52 -12.11 3.40
N LEU A 69 -2.75 -11.83 2.95
CA LEU A 69 -3.95 -12.36 3.59
C LEU A 69 -4.06 -13.88 3.45
N LYS A 70 -3.67 -14.45 2.30
CA LYS A 70 -3.65 -15.91 2.07
C LYS A 70 -2.49 -16.56 2.81
N LYS A 71 -1.29 -15.99 2.73
CA LYS A 71 -0.09 -16.49 3.41
C LYS A 71 -0.26 -16.51 4.92
N ARG A 72 -0.82 -15.44 5.52
CA ARG A 72 -1.16 -15.41 6.95
C ARG A 72 -2.15 -16.52 7.32
N ASN A 73 -3.21 -16.70 6.53
CA ASN A 73 -4.21 -17.75 6.78
C ASN A 73 -3.64 -19.17 6.64
N GLU A 74 -2.73 -19.40 5.70
CA GLU A 74 -2.07 -20.69 5.50
C GLU A 74 -1.01 -20.96 6.58
N GLU A 75 -0.27 -19.94 7.00
CA GLU A 75 0.67 -20.02 8.12
C GLU A 75 -0.04 -20.29 9.45
N GLU A 76 -1.20 -19.67 9.70
CA GLU A 76 -1.99 -19.97 10.91
C GLU A 76 -2.61 -21.37 10.89
N LYS A 77 -2.99 -21.87 9.70
CA LYS A 77 -3.55 -23.23 9.55
C LYS A 77 -2.50 -24.34 9.60
N ASN A 78 -1.28 -24.07 9.14
CA ASN A 78 -0.18 -25.04 9.14
C ASN A 78 0.76 -24.87 10.33
N LYS A 79 0.53 -23.89 11.20
CA LYS A 79 1.27 -23.77 12.46
C LYS A 79 0.85 -24.90 13.39
N LYS A 80 1.83 -25.65 13.89
CA LYS A 80 1.63 -26.46 15.09
C LYS A 80 1.19 -25.52 16.20
N LEU A 81 0.11 -25.86 16.90
CA LEU A 81 -0.35 -25.10 18.06
C LEU A 81 0.80 -24.97 19.06
N THR A 82 0.94 -23.79 19.65
CA THR A 82 1.93 -23.57 20.71
C THR A 82 1.56 -24.40 21.93
N GLY A 83 2.53 -24.73 22.79
CA GLY A 83 2.29 -25.51 24.02
C GLY A 83 1.19 -24.90 24.91
N ARG A 84 1.10 -23.56 24.95
CA ARG A 84 0.04 -22.83 25.65
C ARG A 84 -1.34 -23.03 25.03
N GLU A 85 -1.44 -23.04 23.71
CA GLU A 85 -2.71 -23.24 23.00
C GLU A 85 -3.19 -24.69 23.12
N LEU A 86 -2.27 -25.66 23.06
CA LEU A 86 -2.58 -27.07 23.34
C LEU A 86 -3.15 -27.24 24.75
N PHE A 87 -2.50 -26.64 25.75
CA PHE A 87 -2.94 -26.71 27.15
C PHE A 87 -4.32 -26.09 27.37
N MET A 88 -4.65 -25.02 26.65
CA MET A 88 -5.96 -24.35 26.76
C MET A 88 -7.08 -25.06 25.98
N THR A 89 -6.75 -25.81 24.93
CA THR A 89 -7.74 -26.48 24.07
C THR A 89 -8.02 -27.91 24.51
N ASP A 90 -7.02 -28.63 25.03
CA ASP A 90 -7.18 -30.00 25.48
C ASP A 90 -7.72 -30.05 26.92
N LYS A 91 -9.02 -30.32 27.05
CA LYS A 91 -9.69 -30.49 28.34
C LYS A 91 -9.55 -31.91 28.90
N SER A 92 -9.08 -32.87 28.10
CA SER A 92 -8.94 -34.27 28.53
C SER A 92 -7.87 -34.43 29.61
N LEU A 93 -6.89 -33.53 29.62
CA LEU A 93 -5.83 -33.46 30.62
C LEU A 93 -6.38 -33.13 32.02
N ASN A 94 -7.39 -32.24 32.11
CA ASN A 94 -8.08 -31.95 33.37
C ASN A 94 -8.86 -33.18 33.89
N GLU A 95 -9.43 -33.98 32.99
CA GLU A 95 -10.19 -35.18 33.35
C GLU A 95 -9.27 -36.33 33.80
N SER A 96 -8.09 -36.48 33.18
CA SER A 96 -7.07 -37.44 33.64
C SER A 96 -6.43 -37.02 34.96
N ASP A 97 -6.15 -35.73 35.16
CA ASP A 97 -5.56 -35.22 36.40
C ASP A 97 -6.48 -35.43 37.60
N LEU A 98 -7.80 -35.27 37.41
CA LEU A 98 -8.81 -35.59 38.41
C LEU A 98 -8.77 -37.07 38.84
N LYS A 99 -8.50 -37.98 37.91
CA LYS A 99 -8.38 -39.42 38.20
C LYS A 99 -7.06 -39.77 38.88
N PHE A 100 -5.96 -39.11 38.50
CA PHE A 100 -4.64 -39.33 39.11
C PHE A 100 -4.57 -38.79 40.55
N LEU A 101 -5.30 -37.72 40.87
CA LEU A 101 -5.42 -37.19 42.24
C LEU A 101 -6.21 -38.13 43.18
N GLU A 102 -7.07 -39.00 42.65
CA GLU A 102 -7.89 -39.93 43.43
C GLU A 102 -7.12 -41.21 43.83
N GLU A 103 -6.14 -41.65 43.03
CA GLU A 103 -5.46 -42.96 43.20
C GLU A 103 -4.15 -42.92 44.02
N GLY A 104 -3.71 -41.73 44.46
CA GLY A 104 -2.80 -41.59 45.60
C GLY A 104 -1.35 -42.03 45.41
N ASP A 105 -0.51 -41.14 44.87
CA ASP A 105 0.77 -40.73 45.46
C ASP A 105 1.24 -39.46 44.72
N SER A 106 0.94 -38.29 45.29
CA SER A 106 1.30 -37.01 44.66
C SER A 106 2.79 -36.73 44.89
N VAL A 107 3.66 -37.24 44.01
CA VAL A 107 5.06 -36.81 43.97
C VAL A 107 5.08 -35.35 43.53
N LYS A 108 5.17 -34.44 44.50
CA LYS A 108 5.30 -33.00 44.24
C LYS A 108 6.72 -32.73 43.76
N VAL A 109 6.84 -32.26 42.52
CA VAL A 109 8.10 -31.73 42.01
C VAL A 109 8.34 -30.40 42.72
N ASP A 110 9.46 -30.29 43.43
CA ASP A 110 9.89 -29.04 44.06
C ASP A 110 10.50 -28.14 42.98
N GLU A 111 9.74 -27.13 42.56
CA GLU A 111 10.14 -26.19 41.50
C GLU A 111 11.42 -25.41 41.90
N SER A 112 11.69 -25.23 43.20
CA SER A 112 12.91 -24.57 43.68
C SER A 112 14.19 -25.32 43.32
N LEU A 113 14.10 -26.62 43.01
CA LEU A 113 15.23 -27.45 42.58
C LEU A 113 15.69 -27.12 41.14
N PHE A 114 14.86 -26.44 40.35
CA PHE A 114 15.09 -26.11 38.95
C PHE A 114 15.29 -24.61 38.69
N GLU A 115 15.16 -23.75 39.72
CA GLU A 115 15.42 -22.31 39.60
C GLU A 115 16.87 -22.01 39.20
N GLU A 116 17.85 -22.84 39.61
CA GLU A 116 19.27 -22.68 39.25
C GLU A 116 19.57 -23.09 37.79
N ILE A 117 18.64 -23.76 37.10
CA ILE A 117 18.79 -24.18 35.69
C ILE A 117 18.43 -23.04 34.72
N ASP A 118 17.61 -22.08 35.11
CA ASP A 118 17.30 -20.90 34.28
C ASP A 118 18.52 -19.96 34.13
N ASP A 119 19.48 -20.02 35.08
CA ASP A 119 20.77 -19.33 35.01
C ASP A 119 21.85 -20.11 34.23
N LEU A 120 21.62 -21.40 33.95
CA LEU A 120 22.41 -22.15 32.98
C LEU A 120 21.92 -21.74 31.59
N ASP A 121 22.54 -20.69 31.04
CA ASP A 121 22.55 -20.40 29.60
C ASP A 121 23.13 -21.63 28.88
N ILE A 122 22.29 -22.65 28.67
CA ILE A 122 22.55 -23.74 27.75
C ILE A 122 22.39 -23.11 26.38
N GLY A 123 23.44 -22.37 26.03
CA GLY A 123 23.52 -21.62 24.80
C GLY A 123 23.14 -22.54 23.67
N ASP A 124 22.27 -22.04 22.82
CA ASP A 124 22.08 -22.51 21.45
C ASP A 124 23.43 -22.39 20.72
N ASP A 125 24.34 -23.33 21.00
CA ASP A 125 25.66 -23.40 20.39
C ASP A 125 25.56 -24.10 19.03
N GLY A 126 25.03 -23.34 18.07
CA GLY A 126 25.57 -23.31 16.72
C GLY A 126 25.39 -24.56 15.85
N SER A 127 24.19 -24.71 15.27
CA SER A 127 24.10 -25.29 13.91
C SER A 127 23.14 -24.50 13.01
N SER A 128 23.58 -23.31 12.60
CA SER A 128 23.27 -22.85 11.24
C SER A 128 24.09 -23.71 10.28
N ASP A 129 23.51 -24.83 9.84
CA ASP A 129 24.02 -25.59 8.71
C ASP A 129 23.60 -24.85 7.43
N GLU A 130 24.59 -24.25 6.77
CA GLU A 130 24.45 -23.77 5.40
C GLU A 130 24.21 -24.95 4.45
N SER A 131 23.16 -24.88 3.65
CA SER A 131 23.06 -25.47 2.30
C SER A 131 21.88 -24.89 1.51
#